data_AF-A0A1E3ZP70-F1
#
_entry.id   AF-A0A1E3ZP70-F1
#
_cell.length_a   1.000
_cell.length_b   1.000
_cell.length_c   1.000
_cell.angle_alpha   90.00
_cell.angle_beta   90.00
_cell.angle_gamma   90.00
#
_symmetry.space_group_name_H-M   'P 1'
#
loop_
_entity.id
_entity.type
_entity.pdbx_description
1 polymer ?
#
loop_
_entity_poly.entity_id
_entity_poly.type
_entity_poly.pdbx_seq_one_letter_code
_entity_poly.pdbx_strand_id
1 'polypeptide(L)'
;MDSDPQYSSPNFLEYNSSGLKFPGKSSGELTVVLKNLKDTRCPENVICIQPGWVELSFLVRDDSDSVRVEALFYANTEKDKVKKFQLSGNDYGLRVYQVLPLPQENKNLKLEDYKVGVSVSSL
;
A
#
# COMPACT_ATOMS: atom_id res chain seq x y z
N MET A 1 -37.21 17.59 -10.95
CA MET A 1 -36.88 16.73 -12.10
C MET A 1 -35.64 17.37 -12.70
N ASP A 2 -34.42 16.91 -12.44
CA ASP A 2 -34.00 15.60 -11.99
C ASP A 2 -32.86 15.68 -10.98
N SER A 3 -32.90 14.73 -10.05
CA SER A 3 -31.92 14.50 -8.99
C SER A 3 -30.70 13.84 -9.61
N ASP A 4 -29.52 14.43 -9.40
CA ASP A 4 -28.23 13.85 -9.78
C ASP A 4 -28.00 12.53 -9.01
N PRO A 5 -27.70 11.39 -9.66
CA PRO A 5 -27.52 10.14 -8.96
C PRO A 5 -26.23 10.17 -8.13
N GLN A 6 -26.42 10.06 -6.82
CA GLN A 6 -25.41 9.86 -5.80
C GLN A 6 -24.54 8.65 -6.16
N TYR A 7 -23.38 8.89 -6.77
CA TYR A 7 -22.39 7.86 -7.08
C TYR A 7 -21.82 7.36 -5.75
N SER A 8 -22.34 6.22 -5.27
CA SER A 8 -21.87 5.56 -4.07
C SER A 8 -20.38 5.27 -4.19
N SER A 9 -19.57 5.96 -3.38
CA SER A 9 -18.15 5.69 -3.28
C SER A 9 -17.95 4.24 -2.81
N PRO A 10 -17.14 3.42 -3.49
CA PRO A 10 -16.78 2.11 -2.97
C PRO A 10 -16.08 2.31 -1.62
N ASN A 11 -16.34 1.43 -0.66
CA ASN A 11 -15.77 1.47 0.68
C ASN A 11 -14.24 1.41 0.62
N PHE A 12 -13.58 2.56 0.48
CA PHE A 12 -12.13 2.69 0.57
C PHE A 12 -11.74 2.66 2.04
N LEU A 13 -11.20 1.52 2.48
CA LEU A 13 -10.51 1.46 3.76
C LEU A 13 -9.12 2.10 3.57
N GLU A 14 -8.97 3.32 4.08
CA GLU A 14 -7.67 4.02 4.14
C GLU A 14 -6.90 3.56 5.38
N TYR A 15 -5.73 2.96 5.17
CA TYR A 15 -4.83 2.53 6.25
C TYR A 15 -3.65 3.49 6.33
N ASN A 16 -3.64 4.38 7.34
CA ASN A 16 -2.52 5.26 7.65
C ASN A 16 -1.78 4.74 8.88
N SER A 17 -0.51 4.35 8.74
CA SER A 17 0.23 3.75 9.84
C SER A 17 1.72 4.12 9.77
N SER A 18 2.19 4.91 10.74
CA SER A 18 3.61 5.09 11.07
C SER A 18 4.02 4.15 12.19
N GLY A 19 5.05 3.34 11.94
CA GLY A 19 5.76 2.55 12.94
C GLY A 19 4.86 1.59 13.71
N LEU A 20 4.41 0.47 13.13
CA LEU A 20 3.37 -0.34 13.78
C LEU A 20 3.54 -1.86 13.64
N LYS A 21 3.50 -2.53 14.81
CA LYS A 21 2.65 -3.69 14.98
C LYS A 21 1.22 -3.22 14.71
N PHE A 22 0.56 -3.77 13.71
CA PHE A 22 -0.87 -3.54 13.47
C PHE A 22 -1.67 -4.43 14.44
N PRO A 23 -2.34 -3.90 15.48
CA PRO A 23 -3.53 -4.57 15.97
C PRO A 23 -4.59 -4.41 14.88
N GLY A 24 -4.90 -5.50 14.17
CA GLY A 24 -6.08 -5.55 13.30
C GLY A 24 -7.30 -5.03 14.05
N LYS A 25 -8.09 -4.21 13.38
CA LYS A 25 -9.38 -3.71 13.87
C LYS A 25 -10.54 -4.40 13.13
N SER A 26 -10.98 -5.51 13.72
CA SER A 26 -11.84 -6.54 13.14
C SER A 26 -13.08 -6.07 12.38
N SER A 27 -13.18 -6.50 11.13
CA SER A 27 -14.43 -6.86 10.46
C SER A 27 -14.19 -8.13 9.65
N GLY A 28 -14.06 -9.29 10.32
CA GLY A 28 -13.81 -10.59 9.67
C GLY A 28 -12.49 -10.63 8.89
N GLU A 29 -11.37 -10.45 9.59
CA GLU A 29 -10.48 -9.34 9.31
C GLU A 29 -9.16 -9.67 8.61
N LEU A 30 -8.94 -9.05 7.45
CA LEU A 30 -7.63 -9.08 6.80
C LEU A 30 -6.60 -8.28 7.61
N THR A 31 -5.53 -8.96 8.07
CA THR A 31 -4.33 -8.31 8.58
C THR A 31 -3.33 -8.12 7.43
N VAL A 32 -2.85 -6.89 7.23
CA VAL A 32 -1.80 -6.55 6.25
C VAL A 32 -0.53 -6.15 6.99
N VAL A 33 0.59 -6.83 6.72
CA VAL A 33 1.89 -6.55 7.35
C VAL A 33 2.94 -6.27 6.29
N LEU A 34 3.55 -5.09 6.32
CA LEU A 34 4.72 -4.80 5.51
C LEU A 34 5.93 -5.62 6.01
N LYS A 35 6.54 -6.40 5.12
CA LYS A 35 7.68 -7.28 5.43
C LYS A 35 9.00 -6.76 4.89
N ASN A 36 8.97 -6.11 3.73
CA ASN A 36 10.14 -5.55 3.11
C ASN A 36 9.76 -4.32 2.27
N LEU A 37 10.71 -3.38 2.18
CA LEU A 37 10.58 -2.17 1.38
C LEU A 37 11.96 -1.82 0.80
N LYS A 38 12.03 -1.61 -0.51
CA LYS A 38 13.21 -1.08 -1.18
C LYS A 38 12.81 0.17 -1.94
N ASP A 39 13.36 1.30 -1.53
CA ASP A 39 13.05 2.61 -2.07
C ASP A 39 14.17 3.10 -2.98
N THR A 40 13.87 3.27 -4.26
CA THR A 40 14.79 3.83 -5.26
C THR A 40 14.34 5.20 -5.74
N ARG A 41 13.32 5.78 -5.09
CA ARG A 41 12.80 7.09 -5.47
C ARG A 41 13.90 8.14 -5.35
N CYS A 42 13.85 9.11 -6.25
CA CYS A 42 14.74 10.25 -6.18
C CYS A 42 14.64 10.92 -4.79
N PRO A 43 15.77 11.13 -4.08
CA PRO A 43 15.74 11.82 -2.81
C PRO A 43 15.16 13.23 -2.96
N GLU A 44 14.46 13.72 -1.94
CA GLU A 44 13.71 14.99 -2.01
C GLU A 44 14.59 16.23 -2.33
N ASN A 45 15.89 16.16 -2.04
CA ASN A 45 16.85 17.25 -2.22
C ASN A 45 17.83 17.03 -3.39
N VAL A 46 17.51 16.10 -4.31
CA VAL A 46 18.38 15.72 -5.44
C VAL A 46 17.63 15.88 -6.76
N ILE A 47 18.34 16.29 -7.81
CA ILE A 47 17.81 16.30 -9.17
C ILE A 47 18.19 14.97 -9.84
N CYS A 48 17.22 14.08 -10.02
CA CYS A 48 17.43 12.81 -10.71
C CYS A 48 16.90 12.85 -12.14
N ILE A 49 17.56 12.12 -13.05
CA ILE A 49 17.07 11.91 -14.42
C ILE A 49 15.85 10.97 -14.42
N GLN A 50 15.81 10.00 -13.50
CA GLN A 50 14.72 9.04 -13.36
C GLN A 50 14.08 9.19 -11.97
N PRO A 51 12.74 9.14 -11.85
CA PRO A 51 12.05 9.35 -10.57
C PRO A 51 12.14 8.17 -9.60
N GLY A 52 12.49 6.97 -10.08
CA GLY A 52 12.54 5.74 -9.28
C GLY A 52 11.16 5.20 -8.86
N TRP A 53 11.16 4.20 -8.00
CA TRP A 53 9.96 3.54 -7.46
C TRP A 53 10.24 2.87 -6.12
N VAL A 54 9.19 2.38 -5.47
CA VAL A 54 9.29 1.57 -4.26
C VAL A 54 8.81 0.15 -4.55
N GLU A 55 9.61 -0.84 -4.19
CA GLU A 55 9.23 -2.25 -4.13
C GLU A 55 8.77 -2.58 -2.71
N LEU A 56 7.56 -3.12 -2.57
CA LEU A 56 6.98 -3.49 -1.27
C LEU A 56 6.57 -4.96 -1.26
N SER A 57 6.85 -5.63 -0.15
CA SER A 57 6.36 -6.99 0.11
C SER A 57 5.47 -6.98 1.34
N PHE A 58 4.21 -7.40 1.16
CA PHE A 58 3.23 -7.51 2.23
C PHE A 58 2.96 -8.99 2.53
N LEU A 59 2.69 -9.30 3.79
CA LEU A 59 1.98 -10.50 4.20
C LEU A 59 0.54 -10.11 4.50
N VAL A 60 -0.39 -10.59 3.69
CA VAL A 60 -1.83 -10.45 3.92
C VAL A 60 -2.34 -11.76 4.48
N ARG A 61 -3.14 -11.72 5.55
CA ARG A 61 -3.67 -12.93 6.19
C ARG A 61 -5.07 -12.70 6.72
N ASP A 62 -5.86 -13.75 6.76
CA ASP A 62 -7.11 -13.83 7.52
C ASP A 62 -6.93 -14.82 8.67
N ASP A 63 -8.04 -15.29 9.24
CA ASP A 63 -8.03 -16.26 10.34
C ASP A 63 -7.63 -17.69 9.89
N SER A 64 -7.59 -17.96 8.58
CA SER A 64 -7.40 -19.30 7.99
C SER A 64 -6.12 -19.47 7.18
N ASP A 65 -5.69 -18.45 6.44
CA ASP A 65 -4.54 -18.52 5.54
C ASP A 65 -3.76 -17.19 5.47
N SER A 66 -2.62 -17.22 4.78
CA SER A 66 -1.81 -16.05 4.50
C SER A 66 -1.11 -16.12 3.14
N VAL A 67 -0.95 -14.97 2.51
CA VAL A 67 -0.33 -14.83 1.20
C VAL A 67 0.65 -13.66 1.17
N ARG A 68 1.77 -13.84 0.47
CA ARG A 68 2.72 -12.76 0.20
C ARG A 68 2.29 -12.01 -1.07
N VAL A 69 2.19 -10.70 -0.97
CA VAL A 69 1.80 -9.81 -2.08
C VAL A 69 2.93 -8.82 -2.35
N GLU A 70 3.45 -8.82 -3.58
CA GLU A 70 4.46 -7.88 -4.04
C GLU A 70 3.82 -6.76 -4.85
N ALA A 71 4.12 -5.51 -4.47
CA ALA A 71 3.57 -4.32 -5.10
C ALA A 71 4.67 -3.32 -5.45
N LEU A 72 4.42 -2.51 -6.48
CA LEU A 72 5.26 -1.40 -6.89
C LEU A 72 4.50 -0.10 -6.69
N PHE A 73 5.15 0.90 -6.11
CA PHE A 73 4.62 2.25 -5.98
C PHE A 73 5.46 3.23 -6.80
N TYR A 74 4.79 4.01 -7.66
CA TYR A 74 5.38 5.03 -8.50
C TYR A 74 4.75 6.39 -8.15
N ALA A 75 5.51 7.28 -7.52
CA ALA A 75 4.97 8.52 -6.94
C ALA A 75 4.21 9.44 -7.93
N ASN A 76 4.53 9.36 -9.23
CA ASN A 76 4.04 10.30 -10.25
C ASN A 76 3.39 9.61 -11.45
N THR A 77 2.79 8.43 -11.28
CA THR A 77 2.04 7.81 -12.37
C THR A 77 0.65 7.43 -11.92
N GLU A 78 -0.37 7.76 -12.71
CA GLU A 78 -1.75 7.24 -12.58
C GLU A 78 -1.83 5.70 -12.66
N LYS A 79 -0.69 5.03 -12.87
CA LYS A 79 -0.53 3.58 -12.94
C LYS A 79 -0.24 2.97 -11.56
N ASP A 80 -0.98 3.38 -10.52
CA ASP A 80 -1.09 2.56 -9.32
C ASP A 80 -1.80 1.26 -9.70
N LYS A 81 -1.02 0.26 -10.09
CA LYS A 81 -1.54 -1.02 -10.53
C LYS A 81 -2.08 -1.75 -9.30
N VAL A 82 -3.38 -1.99 -9.28
CA VAL A 82 -3.99 -2.93 -8.34
C VAL A 82 -3.31 -4.28 -8.54
N LYS A 83 -2.64 -4.77 -7.49
CA LYS A 83 -2.07 -6.10 -7.45
C LYS A 83 -3.16 -7.08 -7.05
N LYS A 84 -3.57 -7.92 -7.99
CA LYS A 84 -4.52 -9.01 -7.72
C LYS A 84 -3.83 -10.14 -6.96
N PHE A 85 -4.52 -10.73 -6.00
CA PHE A 85 -4.08 -11.91 -5.25
C PHE A 85 -5.29 -12.73 -4.76
N GLN A 86 -5.04 -14.00 -4.45
CA GLN A 86 -6.03 -14.88 -3.82
C GLN A 86 -5.67 -15.14 -2.37
N LEU A 87 -6.69 -15.18 -1.51
CA LEU A 87 -6.57 -15.57 -0.11
C LEU A 87 -7.82 -16.35 0.28
N SER A 88 -7.63 -17.57 0.79
CA SER A 88 -8.73 -18.44 1.25
C SER A 88 -9.83 -18.66 0.20
N GLY A 89 -9.41 -18.75 -1.07
CA GLY A 89 -10.31 -18.95 -2.21
C GLY A 89 -11.04 -17.69 -2.71
N ASN A 90 -10.80 -16.52 -2.12
CA ASN A 90 -11.40 -15.25 -2.53
C ASN A 90 -10.38 -14.40 -3.32
N ASP A 91 -10.86 -13.69 -4.35
CA ASP A 91 -10.06 -12.75 -5.14
C ASP A 91 -10.06 -11.35 -4.50
N TYR A 92 -8.86 -10.77 -4.37
CA TYR A 92 -8.65 -9.44 -3.81
C TYR A 92 -7.72 -8.60 -4.68
N GLY A 93 -7.81 -7.29 -4.52
CA GLY A 93 -6.89 -6.30 -5.07
C GLY A 93 -6.23 -5.51 -3.96
N LEU A 94 -4.89 -5.39 -4.01
CA LEU A 94 -4.11 -4.50 -3.15
C LEU A 94 -3.61 -3.31 -3.98
N ARG A 95 -3.84 -2.09 -3.49
CA ARG A 95 -3.26 -0.86 -4.06
C ARG A 95 -2.43 -0.15 -3.01
N VAL A 96 -1.22 0.23 -3.37
CA VAL A 96 -0.40 1.17 -2.59
C VAL A 96 -0.65 2.55 -3.17
N TYR A 97 -1.07 3.51 -2.35
CA TYR A 97 -1.37 4.88 -2.79
C TYR A 97 -0.47 5.93 -2.13
N GLN A 98 0.32 5.54 -1.13
CA GLN A 98 1.26 6.45 -0.48
C GLN A 98 2.44 5.69 0.11
N VAL A 99 3.65 6.26 -0.01
CA VAL A 99 4.84 5.85 0.73
C VAL A 99 5.56 7.11 1.20
N LEU A 100 5.74 7.27 2.50
CA LEU A 100 6.43 8.40 3.13
C LEU A 100 7.43 7.90 4.17
N PRO A 101 8.53 8.63 4.44
CA PRO A 101 8.98 9.82 3.72
C PRO A 101 9.55 9.47 2.32
N LEU A 102 9.97 10.47 1.55
CA LEU A 102 10.89 10.25 0.43
C LEU A 102 12.31 9.99 0.98
N PRO A 103 13.18 9.31 0.21
CA PRO A 103 14.58 9.20 0.57
C PRO A 103 15.23 10.58 0.77
N GLN A 104 16.23 10.63 1.65
CA GLN A 104 17.03 11.83 1.91
C GLN A 104 18.51 11.44 1.82
N GLU A 105 19.34 12.29 1.20
CA GLU A 105 20.78 12.04 1.18
C GLU A 105 21.33 11.95 2.60
N ASN A 106 22.28 11.03 2.81
CA ASN A 106 22.93 10.78 4.09
C ASN A 106 21.99 10.33 5.22
N LYS A 107 20.75 9.93 4.91
CA LYS A 107 19.85 9.25 5.85
C LYS A 107 19.61 7.81 5.42
N ASN A 108 19.86 6.90 6.36
CA ASN A 108 19.52 5.50 6.20
C ASN A 108 18.15 5.25 6.86
N LEU A 109 17.09 5.28 6.06
CA LEU A 109 15.73 5.00 6.52
C LEU A 109 15.57 3.50 6.74
N LYS A 110 15.05 3.11 7.90
CA LYS A 110 14.66 1.74 8.22
C LYS A 110 13.20 1.52 7.87
N LEU A 111 12.78 0.25 7.83
CA LEU A 111 11.41 -0.11 7.50
C LEU A 111 10.40 0.54 8.44
N GLU A 112 10.71 0.62 9.74
CA GLU A 112 9.87 1.24 10.77
C GLU A 112 9.68 2.76 10.61
N ASP A 113 10.57 3.43 9.86
CA ASP A 113 10.49 4.87 9.60
C ASP A 113 9.45 5.20 8.51
N TYR A 114 9.02 4.18 7.74
CA TYR A 114 8.08 4.36 6.65
C TYR A 114 6.62 4.34 7.12
N LYS A 115 5.83 5.25 6.54
CA LYS A 115 4.37 5.24 6.48
C LYS A 115 3.94 4.79 5.09
N VAL A 116 3.16 3.73 5.02
CA VAL A 116 2.64 3.21 3.75
C VAL A 116 1.12 3.23 3.78
N GLY A 117 0.53 3.95 2.83
CA GLY A 117 -0.91 3.95 2.56
C GLY A 117 -1.27 2.82 1.60
N VAL A 118 -2.08 1.88 2.08
CA VAL A 118 -2.52 0.71 1.32
C VAL A 118 -4.04 0.62 1.38
N SER A 119 -4.69 0.21 0.30
CA SER A 119 -6.08 -0.25 0.31
C SER A 119 -6.18 -1.68 -0.19
N VAL A 120 -7.10 -2.45 0.40
CA VAL A 120 -7.43 -3.81 -0.02
C VAL A 120 -8.92 -3.87 -0.28
N SER A 121 -9.32 -4.41 -1.43
CA SER A 121 -10.72 -4.57 -1.83
C SER A 121 -10.96 -5.96 -2.41
N SER A 122 -12.13 -6.54 -2.17
CA SER A 122 -12.59 -7.70 -2.95
C SER A 122 -12.75 -7.31 -4.43
N LEU A 123 -12.54 -8.26 -5.33
CA LEU A 123 -12.68 -8.07 -6.79
C LEU A 123 -13.95 -8.71 -7.36
#